data_AF-A0A356QRY6-F1
#
_entry.id   AF-A0A356QRY6-F1
#
_cell.length_a   1.000
_cell.length_b   1.000
_cell.length_c   1.000
_cell.angle_alpha   90.00
_cell.angle_beta   90.00
_cell.angle_gamma   90.00
#
_symmetry.space_group_name_H-M   'P 1'
#
loop_
_entity.id
_entity.type
_entity.pdbx_description
1 polymer ?
#
loop_
_entity_poly.entity_id
_entity_poly.type
_entity_poly.pdbx_seq_one_letter_code
_entity_poly.pdbx_strand_id
1 'polypeptide(L)'
;AIWAITVGSNMARATPILGYEGPGQQLLTIGGIDMITDGSDARFGLLGARFVGEETLNRFYVLHCIAIPLAAALLLAIHFWRVRKDGGISGPL
;
A
#
# COMPACT_ATOMS: atom_id res chain seq x y z
N ALA A 1 -7.87 -16.83 -3.91
CA ALA A 1 -7.30 -15.53 -3.50
C ALA A 1 -5.90 -15.64 -2.89
N ILE A 2 -5.63 -16.61 -2.00
CA ILE A 2 -4.37 -16.69 -1.23
C ILE A 2 -3.10 -16.62 -2.09
N TRP A 3 -3.00 -17.36 -3.20
CA TRP A 3 -1.82 -17.32 -4.09
C TRP A 3 -1.56 -15.96 -4.71
N ALA A 4 -2.61 -15.25 -5.14
CA ALA A 4 -2.47 -13.92 -5.69
C ALA A 4 -1.97 -12.92 -4.64
N ILE A 5 -2.45 -13.04 -3.39
CA ILE A 5 -1.98 -12.21 -2.27
C ILE A 5 -0.53 -12.54 -1.93
N THR A 6 -0.16 -13.82 -1.90
CA THR A 6 1.23 -14.24 -1.66
C THR A 6 2.17 -13.71 -2.76
N VAL A 7 1.81 -13.87 -4.04
CA VAL A 7 2.62 -13.39 -5.16
C VAL A 7 2.68 -11.86 -5.17
N GLY A 8 1.55 -11.17 -5.03
CA GLY A 8 1.49 -9.72 -5.03
C GLY A 8 2.23 -9.09 -3.86
N SER A 9 2.06 -9.62 -2.64
CA SER A 9 2.77 -9.11 -1.45
C SER A 9 4.27 -9.38 -1.50
N ASN A 10 4.74 -10.44 -2.19
CA ASN A 10 6.16 -10.69 -2.38
C ASN A 10 6.84 -9.58 -3.19
N MET A 11 6.12 -8.89 -4.09
CA MET A 11 6.66 -7.74 -4.83
C MET A 11 6.94 -6.54 -3.93
N ALA A 12 6.23 -6.39 -2.80
CA ALA A 12 6.44 -5.28 -1.87
C ALA A 12 7.83 -5.30 -1.21
N ARG A 13 8.46 -6.48 -1.12
CA ARG A 13 9.82 -6.65 -0.58
C ARG A 13 10.90 -6.01 -1.45
N ALA A 14 10.63 -5.86 -2.74
CA ALA A 14 11.54 -5.24 -3.70
C ALA A 14 11.37 -3.71 -3.77
N THR A 15 10.53 -3.11 -2.92
CA THR A 15 10.33 -1.65 -2.93
C THR A 15 11.64 -0.92 -2.60
N PRO A 16 12.06 0.08 -3.39
CA PRO A 16 13.43 0.59 -3.32
C PRO A 16 13.88 1.13 -1.96
N ILE A 17 12.97 1.75 -1.20
CA ILE A 17 13.29 2.42 0.06
C ILE A 17 12.76 1.67 1.28
N LEU A 18 11.69 0.87 1.13
CA LEU A 18 10.96 0.27 2.25
C LEU A 18 10.95 -1.27 2.23
N GLY A 19 11.55 -1.88 1.21
CA GLY A 19 11.63 -3.32 1.07
C GLY A 19 12.98 -3.85 1.53
N TYR A 20 13.00 -4.96 2.25
CA TYR A 20 14.28 -5.55 2.71
C TYR A 20 15.12 -6.13 1.56
N GLU A 21 14.51 -6.43 0.41
CA GLU A 21 15.21 -6.85 -0.81
C GLU A 21 15.51 -5.65 -1.74
N GLY A 22 15.12 -4.44 -1.34
CA GLY A 22 15.33 -3.21 -2.11
C GLY A 22 16.76 -2.65 -1.96
N PRO A 23 17.27 -1.93 -2.97
CA PRO A 23 18.61 -1.32 -2.92
C PRO A 23 18.80 -0.32 -1.76
N GLY A 24 17.72 0.27 -1.24
CA GLY A 24 17.77 1.18 -0.09
C GLY A 24 18.06 0.49 1.24
N GLN A 25 17.88 -0.83 1.34
CA GLN A 25 18.28 -1.59 2.54
C GLN A 25 19.79 -1.47 2.78
N GLN A 26 20.60 -1.47 1.71
CA GLN A 26 22.06 -1.34 1.78
C GLN A 26 22.51 0.05 2.28
N LEU A 27 21.71 1.08 1.98
CA LEU A 27 22.00 2.47 2.34
C LEU A 27 21.53 2.81 3.76
N LEU A 28 20.47 2.17 4.24
CA LEU A 28 19.87 2.38 5.57
C LEU A 28 20.45 1.41 6.60
N THR A 29 21.76 1.19 6.57
CA THR A 29 22.50 0.44 7.59
C THR A 29 23.33 1.43 8.41
N ILE A 30 23.15 1.44 9.74
CA ILE A 30 23.93 2.30 10.64
C ILE A 30 24.73 1.39 11.57
N GLY A 31 26.06 1.43 11.47
CA GLY A 31 26.95 0.69 12.37
C GLY A 31 26.80 -0.84 12.31
N GLY A 32 26.35 -1.40 11.18
CA GLY A 32 26.12 -2.84 11.01
C GLY A 32 24.75 -3.33 11.47
N ILE A 33 23.83 -2.43 11.81
CA ILE A 33 22.43 -2.73 12.14
C ILE A 33 21.55 -2.31 10.96
N ASP A 34 20.82 -3.27 10.39
CA ASP A 34 19.89 -3.04 9.29
C ASP A 34 18.60 -2.41 9.82
N MET A 35 18.25 -1.21 9.32
CA MET A 35 17.00 -0.54 9.72
C MET A 35 15.76 -1.19 9.09
N ILE A 36 15.94 -1.85 7.95
CA ILE A 36 14.87 -2.54 7.21
C ILE A 36 15.13 -4.04 7.30
N THR A 37 14.24 -4.74 7.97
CA THR A 37 14.32 -6.18 8.20
C THR A 37 13.08 -6.85 7.63
N ASP A 38 13.08 -8.18 7.56
CA ASP A 38 11.91 -8.97 7.18
C ASP A 38 10.69 -8.82 8.13
N GLY A 39 10.90 -8.24 9.32
CA GLY A 39 9.87 -7.91 10.29
C GLY A 39 9.49 -6.44 10.35
N SER A 40 10.09 -5.60 9.50
CA SER A 40 9.86 -4.14 9.47
C SER A 40 9.80 -3.56 8.05
N ASP A 41 9.62 -4.41 7.04
CA ASP A 41 9.55 -4.01 5.63
C ASP A 41 8.12 -3.69 5.16
N ALA A 42 8.02 -3.19 3.92
CA ALA A 42 6.73 -2.87 3.29
C ALA A 42 5.78 -4.08 3.24
N ARG A 43 6.30 -5.31 3.04
CA ARG A 43 5.47 -6.52 3.03
C ARG A 43 4.91 -6.80 4.43
N PHE A 44 5.71 -6.70 5.47
CA PHE A 44 5.25 -6.83 6.85
C PHE A 44 4.21 -5.76 7.20
N GLY A 45 4.42 -4.51 6.77
CA GLY A 45 3.45 -3.43 6.93
C GLY A 45 2.08 -3.76 6.30
N LEU A 46 2.08 -4.33 5.09
CA LEU A 46 0.86 -4.75 4.38
C LEU A 46 0.19 -5.96 5.03
N LEU A 47 0.95 -7.00 5.37
CA LEU A 47 0.41 -8.28 5.83
C LEU A 47 0.09 -8.32 7.33
N GLY A 48 0.80 -7.54 8.13
CA GLY A 48 0.77 -7.58 9.60
C GLY A 48 1.50 -8.76 10.23
N ALA A 49 2.05 -9.65 9.40
CA ALA A 49 2.76 -10.85 9.82
C ALA A 49 3.82 -11.22 8.78
N ARG A 50 4.75 -12.11 9.14
CA ARG A 50 5.81 -12.60 8.24
C ARG A 50 5.26 -13.51 7.12
N PHE A 51 4.08 -14.10 7.33
CA PHE A 51 3.40 -15.00 6.42
C PHE A 51 1.93 -14.63 6.27
N VAL A 52 1.33 -15.01 5.14
CA VAL A 52 -0.10 -14.80 4.88
C VAL A 52 -0.91 -15.73 5.78
N GLY A 53 -1.82 -15.16 6.57
CA GLY A 53 -2.64 -15.90 7.52
C GLY A 53 -3.89 -15.12 7.95
N GLU A 54 -4.42 -15.43 9.13
CA GLU A 54 -5.64 -14.82 9.67
C GLU A 54 -5.51 -13.30 9.88
N GLU A 55 -4.36 -12.83 10.37
CA GLU A 55 -4.08 -11.39 10.53
C GLU A 55 -4.17 -10.65 9.19
N THR A 56 -3.60 -11.24 8.13
CA THR A 56 -3.70 -10.68 6.78
C THR A 56 -5.16 -10.63 6.32
N LEU A 57 -5.95 -11.66 6.58
CA LEU A 57 -7.37 -11.69 6.21
C LEU A 57 -8.13 -10.53 6.84
N ASN A 58 -7.95 -10.30 8.15
CA ASN A 58 -8.61 -9.22 8.87
C ASN A 58 -8.21 -7.84 8.32
N ARG A 59 -6.90 -7.62 8.08
CA ARG A 59 -6.40 -6.37 7.52
C ARG A 59 -6.96 -6.07 6.13
N PHE A 60 -6.97 -7.07 5.24
CA PHE A 60 -7.51 -6.91 3.90
C PHE A 60 -9.03 -6.72 3.90
N TYR A 61 -9.75 -7.35 4.84
CA TYR A 61 -11.18 -7.12 5.03
C TYR A 61 -11.47 -5.67 5.41
N VAL A 62 -10.80 -5.15 6.44
CA VAL A 62 -10.96 -3.74 6.86
C VAL A 62 -10.51 -2.77 5.75
N LEU A 63 -9.39 -3.06 5.09
CA LEU A 63 -8.90 -2.25 3.96
C LEU A 63 -9.93 -2.19 2.83
N HIS A 64 -10.52 -3.33 2.45
CA HIS A 64 -11.42 -3.41 1.30
C HIS A 64 -12.85 -2.95 1.60
N CYS A 65 -13.38 -3.28 2.77
CA CYS A 65 -14.77 -2.98 3.12
C CYS A 65 -14.95 -1.62 3.78
N ILE A 66 -13.89 -1.02 4.35
CA ILE A 66 -13.98 0.25 5.08
C ILE A 66 -13.04 1.30 4.47
N ALA A 67 -11.73 1.06 4.46
CA ALA A 67 -10.77 2.11 4.12
C ALA A 67 -10.85 2.53 2.64
N ILE A 68 -10.86 1.57 1.70
CA ILE A 68 -10.95 1.86 0.25
C ILE A 68 -12.28 2.54 -0.10
N PRO A 69 -13.46 2.07 0.33
CA PRO A 69 -14.73 2.74 0.05
C PRO A 69 -14.78 4.17 0.57
N LEU A 70 -14.27 4.42 1.78
CA LEU A 70 -14.23 5.77 2.36
C LEU A 70 -13.25 6.68 1.62
N ALA A 71 -12.05 6.19 1.29
CA ALA A 71 -11.07 6.94 0.51
C ALA A 71 -11.61 7.26 -0.89
N ALA A 72 -12.24 6.28 -1.56
CA ALA A 72 -12.86 6.47 -2.86
C ALA A 72 -14.01 7.48 -2.78
N ALA A 73 -14.87 7.41 -1.78
CA ALA A 73 -15.95 8.38 -1.57
C ALA A 73 -15.41 9.81 -1.37
N LEU A 74 -14.34 9.97 -0.59
CA LEU A 74 -13.68 11.26 -0.39
C LEU A 74 -13.05 11.79 -1.68
N LEU A 75 -12.34 10.94 -2.42
CA LEU A 75 -11.75 11.32 -3.71
C LEU A 75 -12.83 11.69 -4.74
N LEU A 76 -13.94 10.95 -4.79
CA LEU A 76 -15.09 11.26 -5.63
C LEU A 76 -15.76 12.59 -5.23
N ALA A 77 -15.91 12.84 -3.93
CA ALA A 77 -16.45 14.11 -3.44
C ALA A 77 -15.57 15.30 -3.85
N ILE A 78 -14.25 15.19 -3.67
CA ILE A 78 -13.28 16.20 -4.13
C ILE A 78 -13.34 16.35 -5.65
N HIS A 79 -13.37 15.25 -6.39
CA HIS A 79 -13.45 15.24 -7.84
C HIS A 79 -14.71 15.98 -8.33
N PHE A 80 -15.90 15.64 -7.83
CA PHE A 80 -17.15 16.28 -8.22
C PHE A 80 -17.21 17.75 -7.78
N TRP A 81 -16.66 18.09 -6.61
CA TRP A 81 -16.54 19.48 -6.19
C TRP A 81 -15.67 20.29 -7.15
N ARG A 82 -14.53 19.73 -7.61
CA ARG A 82 -13.65 20.39 -8.59
C ARG A 82 -14.34 20.55 -9.93
N VAL A 83 -15.00 19.50 -10.44
CA VAL A 83 -15.79 19.59 -11.69
C VAL A 83 -16.83 20.70 -11.60
N ARG A 84 -17.58 20.81 -10.50
CA ARG A 84 -18.56 21.88 -10.33
C ARG A 84 -17.92 23.26 -10.19
N LYS A 85 -16.79 23.36 -9.50
CA LYS A 85 -16.11 24.63 -9.22
C LYS A 85 -15.40 25.20 -10.44
N ASP A 86 -14.83 24.34 -11.29
CA ASP A 86 -13.99 24.74 -12.42
C ASP A 86 -14.81 24.98 -13.71
N GLY A 87 -16.13 25.15 -13.60
CA GLY A 87 -17.01 25.51 -14.72
C GLY A 87 -17.73 24.35 -15.39
N GLY A 88 -17.69 23.14 -14.81
CA GLY A 88 -18.36 21.97 -15.33
C GLY A 88 -17.49 21.16 -16.29
N ILE A 89 -18.12 20.52 -17.27
CA ILE A 89 -17.43 19.71 -18.27
C ILE A 89 -16.89 20.63 -19.37
N SER A 90 -15.62 20.44 -19.76
CA SER A 90 -15.04 21.16 -20.89
C SER A 90 -15.91 20.99 -22.14
N GLY A 91 -16.22 22.11 -22.80
CA GLY A 91 -16.97 22.09 -24.05
C GLY A 91 -16.25 21.30 -25.15
N PRO A 92 -16.98 20.82 -26.16
CA PRO A 92 -16.39 20.18 -27.32
C PRO A 92 -15.43 21.12 -28.05
N LEU A 93 -14.36 20.55 -28.63
CA LEU A 93 -13.39 21.22 -29.49
C LEU A 93 -14.04 21.66 -30.81
#